data_AF-A0A0D5M670-F1
#
_entry.id   AF-A0A0D5M670-F1
#
_cell.length_a   1.000
_cell.length_b   1.000
_cell.length_c   1.000
_cell.angle_alpha   90.00
_cell.angle_beta   90.00
_cell.angle_gamma   90.00
#
_symmetry.space_group_name_H-M   'P 1'
#
loop_
_entity.id
_entity.type
_entity.pdbx_description
1 polymer ?
#
loop_
_entity_poly.entity_id
_entity_poly.type
_entity_poly.pdbx_seq_one_letter_code
_entity_poly.pdbx_strand_id
1 'polypeptide(L)'
;MRSHELAIDKGRVELGPNLLSGVSLPAAVVHEAPLAHNLMWMQRFAEAHGAQLAPHGKTTMTPALFHRQLQAGAWGITLATAPQCRAAFANGITRILMANQLVGQANMAIIASLIEQGLRFTVWSIAMRTYASLKILH
;
A
#
# COMPACT_ATOMS: atom_id res chain seq x y z
N MET A 1 6.16 41.69 -17.14
CA MET A 1 7.52 41.18 -16.85
C MET A 1 7.93 41.80 -15.51
N ARG A 2 7.96 41.13 -14.37
CA ARG A 2 8.41 39.77 -14.06
C ARG A 2 7.59 39.17 -12.90
N SER A 3 7.36 37.88 -13.06
CA SER A 3 6.89 36.85 -12.14
C SER A 3 7.83 36.64 -10.94
N HIS A 4 7.25 36.32 -9.78
CA HIS A 4 7.83 35.48 -8.71
C HIS A 4 6.64 34.94 -7.90
N GLU A 5 6.10 33.77 -8.26
CA GLU A 5 6.52 32.44 -7.79
C GLU A 5 5.93 32.13 -6.41
N LEU A 6 4.79 31.42 -6.44
CA LEU A 6 4.11 30.82 -5.28
C LEU A 6 5.08 29.81 -4.65
N ALA A 7 5.80 30.25 -3.62
CA ALA A 7 6.56 29.35 -2.77
C ALA A 7 5.59 28.41 -2.04
N ILE A 8 5.52 27.17 -2.49
CA ILE A 8 4.84 26.10 -1.76
C ILE A 8 5.67 25.84 -0.49
N ASP A 9 5.18 26.35 0.64
CA ASP A 9 5.73 26.07 1.97
C ASP A 9 5.42 24.62 2.37
N LYS A 10 6.30 23.70 1.98
CA LYS A 10 6.27 22.30 2.43
C LYS A 10 6.83 22.21 3.86
N GLY A 11 5.97 22.44 4.85
CA GLY A 11 6.07 21.85 6.18
C GLY A 11 7.26 22.28 7.04
N ARG A 12 7.21 23.51 7.58
CA ARG A 12 8.02 23.83 8.77
C ARG A 12 7.56 22.98 9.96
N VAL A 13 8.49 22.23 10.53
CA VAL A 13 8.33 21.51 11.79
C VAL A 13 8.94 22.36 12.90
N GLU A 14 8.15 22.71 13.91
CA GLU A 14 8.71 23.15 15.19
C GLU A 14 9.26 21.90 15.92
N LEU A 15 10.54 21.62 15.74
CA LEU A 15 11.24 20.56 16.46
C LEU A 15 11.78 21.14 17.78
N GLY A 16 11.29 20.63 18.91
CA GLY A 16 12.03 20.73 20.17
C GLY A 16 13.39 20.04 20.07
N PRO A 17 14.38 20.40 20.90
CA PRO A 17 15.80 20.22 20.61
C PRO A 17 16.33 18.77 20.49
N ASN A 18 15.54 17.71 20.74
CA ASN A 18 16.08 16.35 20.89
C ASN A 18 15.17 15.22 20.36
N LEU A 19 14.78 15.25 19.07
CA LEU A 19 14.13 14.08 18.43
C LEU A 19 15.14 12.96 18.09
N LEU A 20 16.42 13.31 17.94
CA LEU A 20 17.48 12.42 17.40
C LEU A 20 18.45 11.88 18.47
N SER A 21 18.32 12.27 19.73
CA SER A 21 19.30 11.93 20.79
C SER A 21 19.20 10.48 21.29
N GLY A 22 18.22 9.70 20.83
CA GLY A 22 17.97 8.32 21.27
C GLY A 22 17.87 7.29 20.14
N VAL A 23 18.20 7.66 18.90
CA VAL A 23 18.08 6.77 17.74
C VAL A 23 19.43 6.58 17.07
N SER A 24 19.84 5.32 16.89
CA SER A 24 21.05 4.99 16.14
C SER A 24 20.85 5.38 14.67
N LEU A 25 21.72 6.24 14.15
CA LEU A 25 21.64 6.76 12.79
C LEU A 25 22.25 5.77 11.79
N PRO A 26 21.71 5.66 10.55
CA PRO A 26 20.68 6.52 9.97
C PRO A 26 19.25 6.07 10.32
N ALA A 27 18.41 7.05 10.72
CA ALA A 27 17.01 6.83 11.04
C ALA A 27 16.08 7.44 9.96
N ALA A 28 15.09 6.67 9.50
CA ALA A 28 14.04 7.19 8.65
C ALA A 28 12.91 7.76 9.52
N VAL A 29 12.66 9.07 9.40
CA VAL A 29 11.59 9.76 10.14
C VAL A 29 10.42 10.04 9.21
N VAL A 30 9.20 9.81 9.71
CA VAL A 30 7.96 10.10 8.98
C VAL A 30 7.27 11.28 9.66
N HIS A 31 6.94 12.32 8.89
CA HIS A 31 6.19 13.46 9.38
C HIS A 31 4.68 13.15 9.38
N GLU A 32 4.07 13.11 10.57
CA GLU A 32 2.68 12.70 10.76
C GLU A 32 1.69 13.64 10.07
N ALA A 33 1.83 14.96 10.24
CA ALA A 33 0.87 15.92 9.68
C ALA A 33 0.81 15.90 8.13
N PRO A 34 1.95 15.95 7.40
CA PRO A 34 1.95 15.75 5.95
C PRO A 34 1.42 14.38 5.52
N LEU A 35 1.72 13.31 6.26
CA LEU A 35 1.23 11.97 5.96
C LEU A 35 -0.30 11.89 6.05
N ALA A 36 -0.88 12.38 7.15
CA ALA A 36 -2.32 12.41 7.35
C ALA A 36 -3.02 13.27 6.30
N HIS A 37 -2.45 14.43 5.97
CA HIS A 37 -2.96 15.31 4.90
C HIS A 37 -3.00 14.59 3.55
N ASN A 38 -1.90 13.94 3.16
CA ASN A 38 -1.79 13.25 1.88
C ASN A 38 -2.76 12.06 1.78
N LEU A 39 -2.94 11.31 2.87
CA LEU A 39 -3.90 10.20 2.93
C LEU A 39 -5.32 10.70 2.67
N MET A 40 -5.76 11.74 3.39
CA MET A 40 -7.09 12.31 3.20
C MET A 40 -7.27 12.93 1.82
N TRP A 41 -6.23 13.59 1.29
CA TRP A 41 -6.28 14.20 -0.04
C TRP A 41 -6.47 13.15 -1.13
N MET A 42 -5.70 12.06 -1.10
CA MET A 42 -5.82 10.97 -2.07
C MET A 42 -7.18 10.26 -1.98
N GLN A 43 -7.71 10.08 -0.77
CA GLN A 43 -9.02 9.50 -0.57
C GLN A 43 -10.13 10.38 -1.18
N ARG A 44 -10.15 11.68 -0.83
CA ARG A 44 -11.14 12.63 -1.37
C ARG A 44 -11.07 12.73 -2.89
N PHE A 45 -9.86 12.70 -3.45
CA PHE A 45 -9.67 12.70 -4.89
C PHE A 45 -10.30 11.47 -5.54
N ALA A 46 -10.06 10.27 -5.00
CA ALA A 46 -10.66 9.05 -5.52
C ALA A 46 -12.20 9.07 -5.43
N GLU A 47 -12.74 9.52 -4.29
CA GLU A 47 -14.19 9.65 -4.07
C GLU A 47 -14.84 10.65 -5.05
N ALA A 48 -14.22 11.82 -5.25
CA ALA A 48 -14.71 12.84 -6.17
C ALA A 48 -14.79 12.36 -7.63
N HIS A 49 -13.96 11.37 -7.99
CA HIS A 49 -13.94 10.76 -9.32
C HIS A 49 -14.67 9.41 -9.40
N GLY A 50 -15.36 8.99 -8.33
CA GLY A 50 -16.08 7.71 -8.28
C GLY A 50 -15.18 6.48 -8.38
N ALA A 51 -13.88 6.63 -8.09
CA ALA A 51 -12.88 5.58 -8.17
C ALA A 51 -12.60 4.97 -6.78
N GLN A 52 -12.25 3.68 -6.77
CA GLN A 52 -11.82 2.99 -5.54
C GLN A 52 -10.30 3.10 -5.41
N LEU A 53 -9.83 3.59 -4.27
CA LEU A 53 -8.40 3.74 -3.99
C LEU A 53 -7.82 2.43 -3.46
N ALA A 54 -6.77 1.92 -4.12
CA ALA A 54 -5.97 0.78 -3.65
C ALA A 54 -4.48 1.15 -3.59
N PRO A 55 -4.00 1.76 -2.49
CA PRO A 55 -2.64 2.27 -2.38
C PRO A 55 -1.58 1.19 -2.58
N HIS A 56 -0.51 1.49 -3.32
CA HIS A 56 0.56 0.54 -3.54
C HIS A 56 1.52 0.50 -2.36
N GLY A 57 1.57 -0.65 -1.67
CA GLY A 57 2.38 -0.86 -0.47
C GLY A 57 3.88 -1.09 -0.69
N LYS A 58 4.38 -0.89 -1.91
CA LYS A 58 5.80 -1.12 -2.27
C LYS A 58 6.75 -0.22 -1.49
N THR A 59 6.29 0.97 -1.12
CA THR A 59 7.17 2.02 -0.57
C THR A 59 7.39 1.91 0.93
N THR A 60 6.54 1.21 1.68
CA THR A 60 6.69 1.19 3.15
C THR A 60 6.73 -0.20 3.76
N MET A 61 6.09 -1.21 3.16
CA MET A 61 5.88 -2.53 3.80
C MET A 61 5.60 -2.43 5.32
N THR A 62 4.93 -1.34 5.72
CA THR A 62 4.74 -0.98 7.12
C THR A 62 3.28 -1.22 7.41
N PRO A 63 2.93 -2.30 8.13
CA PRO A 63 1.54 -2.66 8.39
C PRO A 63 0.72 -1.51 8.98
N ALA A 64 1.35 -0.71 9.85
CA ALA A 64 0.70 0.46 10.46
C ALA A 64 0.20 1.49 9.42
N LEU A 65 0.94 1.71 8.32
CA LEU A 65 0.48 2.62 7.26
C LEU A 65 -0.63 2.00 6.42
N PHE A 66 -0.59 0.69 6.19
CA PHE A 66 -1.67 0.00 5.48
C PHE A 66 -2.98 0.07 6.28
N HIS A 67 -2.92 -0.12 7.60
CA HIS A 67 -4.09 0.07 8.43
C HIS A 67 -4.61 1.50 8.37
N ARG A 68 -3.76 2.52 8.46
CA ARG A 68 -4.20 3.92 8.33
C ARG A 68 -4.87 4.20 6.98
N GLN A 69 -4.35 3.63 5.89
CA GLN A 69 -4.95 3.74 4.57
C GLN A 69 -6.33 3.07 4.50
N LEU A 70 -6.47 1.86 5.07
CA LEU A 70 -7.75 1.17 5.13
C LEU A 70 -8.77 1.91 6.01
N GLN A 71 -8.34 2.44 7.16
CA GLN A 71 -9.21 3.26 8.03
C GLN A 71 -9.62 4.58 7.37
N ALA A 72 -8.78 5.12 6.49
CA ALA A 72 -9.13 6.30 5.70
C ALA A 72 -10.14 5.99 4.57
N GLY A 73 -10.49 4.72 4.32
CA GLY A 73 -11.47 4.34 3.30
C GLY A 73 -10.87 3.70 2.04
N ALA A 74 -9.58 3.34 2.05
CA ALA A 74 -9.02 2.56 0.96
C ALA A 74 -9.73 1.22 0.81
N TRP A 75 -10.04 0.84 -0.43
CA TRP A 75 -10.74 -0.39 -0.75
C TRP A 75 -9.91 -1.64 -0.44
N GLY A 76 -8.59 -1.56 -0.62
CA GLY A 76 -7.62 -2.62 -0.39
C GLY A 76 -6.19 -2.13 -0.56
N ILE A 77 -5.21 -3.03 -0.48
CA ILE A 77 -3.79 -2.68 -0.64
C ILE A 77 -3.22 -3.34 -1.89
N THR A 78 -2.46 -2.57 -2.67
CA THR A 78 -1.81 -3.05 -3.89
C THR A 78 -0.39 -3.53 -3.58
N LEU A 79 -0.06 -4.78 -3.92
CA LEU A 79 1.24 -5.41 -3.67
C LEU A 79 1.81 -6.02 -4.95
N ALA A 80 3.12 -6.29 -4.96
CA ALA A 80 3.82 -6.71 -6.18
C ALA A 80 4.26 -8.18 -6.16
N THR A 81 4.30 -8.85 -5.00
CA THR A 81 4.79 -10.23 -4.90
C THR A 81 3.96 -11.09 -3.93
N ALA A 82 3.90 -12.40 -4.15
CA ALA A 82 3.18 -13.32 -3.27
C ALA A 82 3.69 -13.33 -1.82
N PRO A 83 5.01 -13.25 -1.54
CA PRO A 83 5.51 -13.07 -0.18
C PRO A 83 5.02 -11.78 0.49
N GLN A 84 4.91 -10.67 -0.26
CA GLN A 84 4.33 -9.43 0.27
C GLN A 84 2.85 -9.62 0.61
N CYS A 85 2.09 -10.32 -0.24
CA CYS A 85 0.69 -10.64 0.04
C CYS A 85 0.53 -11.45 1.31
N ARG A 86 1.38 -12.48 1.51
CA ARG A 86 1.40 -13.27 2.74
C ARG A 86 1.72 -12.41 3.98
N ALA A 87 2.74 -11.55 3.88
CA ALA A 87 3.11 -10.68 4.98
C ALA A 87 1.99 -9.68 5.33
N ALA A 88 1.33 -9.10 4.33
CA ALA A 88 0.19 -8.21 4.56
C ALA A 88 -1.01 -8.94 5.16
N PHE A 89 -1.33 -10.15 4.67
CA PHE A 89 -2.42 -10.96 5.20
C PHE A 89 -2.20 -11.37 6.66
N ALA A 90 -0.96 -11.76 7.01
CA ALA A 90 -0.59 -12.06 8.39
C ALA A 90 -0.76 -10.86 9.34
N ASN A 91 -0.78 -9.64 8.81
CA ASN A 91 -1.07 -8.41 9.55
C ASN A 91 -2.53 -7.96 9.41
N GLY A 92 -3.46 -8.86 9.06
CA GLY A 92 -4.90 -8.56 9.03
C GLY A 92 -5.39 -7.82 7.78
N ILE A 93 -4.57 -7.65 6.75
CA ILE A 93 -5.01 -7.09 5.47
C ILE A 93 -5.71 -8.17 4.65
N THR A 94 -7.03 -8.08 4.53
CA THR A 94 -7.86 -9.13 3.92
C THR A 94 -8.25 -8.87 2.47
N ARG A 95 -7.99 -7.67 1.93
CA ARG A 95 -8.20 -7.34 0.52
C ARG A 95 -6.92 -6.85 -0.14
N ILE A 96 -6.45 -7.62 -1.12
CA ILE A 96 -5.16 -7.39 -1.79
C ILE A 96 -5.33 -7.41 -3.30
N LEU A 97 -4.81 -6.36 -3.94
CA LEU A 97 -4.64 -6.28 -5.39
C LEU A 97 -3.18 -6.57 -5.74
N MET A 98 -2.89 -7.64 -6.47
CA MET A 98 -1.55 -7.88 -7.02
C MET A 98 -1.42 -7.16 -8.36
N ALA A 99 -0.56 -6.14 -8.40
CA ALA A 99 -0.26 -5.34 -9.60
C ALA A 99 0.88 -5.94 -10.45
N ASN A 100 1.17 -7.23 -10.28
CA ASN A 100 2.21 -7.95 -10.99
C ASN A 100 1.73 -9.35 -11.39
N GLN A 101 2.46 -10.02 -12.28
CA GLN A 101 2.10 -11.35 -12.74
C GLN A 101 2.36 -12.40 -11.66
N LEU A 102 1.34 -13.21 -11.35
CA LEU A 102 1.48 -14.36 -10.49
C LEU A 102 2.05 -15.53 -11.29
N VAL A 103 3.38 -15.68 -11.26
CA VAL A 103 4.10 -16.72 -12.01
C VAL A 103 4.82 -17.67 -11.05
N GLY A 104 4.79 -18.97 -11.38
CA GLY A 104 5.46 -20.03 -10.64
C GLY A 104 4.55 -20.74 -9.64
N GLN A 105 4.65 -22.07 -9.60
CA GLN A 105 3.79 -22.95 -8.80
C GLN A 105 3.87 -22.64 -7.30
N ALA A 106 5.07 -22.33 -6.79
CA ALA A 106 5.25 -21.94 -5.38
C ALA A 106 4.50 -20.65 -5.01
N ASN A 107 4.53 -19.63 -5.89
CA ASN A 107 3.81 -18.38 -5.65
C ASN A 107 2.29 -18.59 -5.74
N MET A 108 1.83 -19.42 -6.68
CA MET A 108 0.42 -19.79 -6.80
C MET A 108 -0.06 -20.55 -5.56
N ALA A 109 0.73 -21.50 -5.04
CA ALA A 109 0.40 -22.23 -3.82
C ALA A 109 0.28 -21.32 -2.59
N ILE A 110 1.16 -20.31 -2.46
CA ILE A 110 1.05 -19.29 -1.41
C ILE A 110 -0.28 -18.56 -1.52
N ILE A 111 -0.62 -18.04 -2.71
CA ILE A 111 -1.85 -17.27 -2.90
C ILE A 111 -3.10 -18.15 -2.70
N ALA A 112 -3.10 -19.38 -3.21
CA ALA A 112 -4.19 -20.33 -3.02
C ALA A 112 -4.47 -20.59 -1.54
N SER A 113 -3.43 -20.90 -0.76
CA SER A 113 -3.56 -21.11 0.69
C SER A 113 -4.10 -19.87 1.41
N LEU A 114 -3.74 -18.66 0.98
CA LEU A 114 -4.28 -17.43 1.57
C LEU A 114 -5.76 -17.22 1.19
N ILE A 115 -6.16 -17.56 -0.03
CA ILE A 115 -7.56 -17.48 -0.48
C ILE A 115 -8.43 -18.43 0.34
N GLU A 116 -7.97 -19.65 0.60
CA GLU A 116 -8.66 -20.62 1.48
C GLU A 116 -8.83 -20.06 2.91
N GLN A 117 -7.87 -19.27 3.39
CA GLN A 117 -7.94 -18.60 4.69
C GLN A 117 -8.82 -17.34 4.69
N GLY A 118 -9.42 -16.97 3.54
CA GLY A 118 -10.35 -15.85 3.43
C GLY A 118 -9.76 -14.58 2.79
N LEU A 119 -8.59 -14.66 2.14
CA LEU A 119 -8.04 -13.54 1.39
C LEU A 119 -8.92 -13.20 0.18
N ARG A 120 -9.38 -11.94 0.10
CA ARG A 120 -9.96 -11.38 -1.13
C ARG A 120 -8.84 -10.92 -2.04
N PHE A 121 -8.44 -11.80 -2.95
CA PHE A 121 -7.34 -11.56 -3.87
C PHE A 121 -7.84 -11.12 -5.25
N THR A 122 -7.21 -10.09 -5.82
CA THR A 122 -7.41 -9.70 -7.22
C THR A 122 -6.04 -9.58 -7.88
N VAL A 123 -5.87 -10.10 -9.08
CA VAL A 123 -4.63 -9.93 -9.86
C VAL A 123 -4.96 -9.36 -11.22
N TRP A 124 -4.21 -8.34 -11.64
CA TRP A 124 -4.29 -7.85 -13.01
C TRP A 124 -3.38 -8.70 -13.89
N SER A 125 -3.98 -9.56 -14.72
CA SER A 125 -3.24 -10.34 -15.70
C SER A 125 -3.48 -9.81 -17.11
N ILE A 126 -2.38 -9.59 -17.83
CA ILE A 126 -2.41 -9.31 -19.28
C ILE A 126 -2.41 -10.61 -20.10
N ALA A 127 -2.26 -11.78 -19.46
CA ALA A 127 -2.25 -13.08 -20.11
C ALA A 127 -3.32 -14.00 -19.51
N MET A 128 -4.29 -14.44 -20.34
CA MET A 128 -5.41 -15.31 -19.93
C MET A 128 -5.00 -16.61 -19.20
N ARG A 129 -3.73 -17.02 -19.26
CA ARG A 129 -3.21 -18.26 -18.65
C ARG A 129 -3.18 -18.26 -17.11
N THR A 130 -3.14 -17.12 -16.45
CA THR A 130 -3.00 -17.06 -14.98
C THR A 130 -4.24 -17.52 -14.22
N TYR A 131 -5.44 -17.27 -14.79
CA TYR A 131 -6.72 -17.66 -14.18
C TYR A 131 -6.95 -19.17 -14.21
N ALA A 132 -6.47 -19.85 -15.25
CA ALA A 132 -6.67 -21.29 -15.42
C ALA A 132 -5.85 -22.11 -14.41
N SER A 133 -4.59 -21.73 -14.14
CA SER A 133 -3.73 -22.46 -13.20
C SER A 133 -4.21 -22.40 -11.75
N LEU A 134 -4.89 -21.32 -11.33
CA LEU A 134 -5.41 -21.21 -9.97
C LEU A 134 -6.64 -22.12 -9.74
N LYS A 135 -7.42 -22.42 -10.79
CA LYS A 135 -8.53 -23.39 -10.73
C LYS A 135 -8.06 -24.85 -10.78
N ILE A 136 -6.87 -25.12 -11.29
CA ILE A 136 -6.32 -26.49 -11.37
C ILE A 136 -5.76 -26.98 -10.02
N LEU A 137 -5.51 -26.05 -9.08
CA LEU A 137 -5.06 -26.37 -7.72
C LEU A 137 -6.21 -26.59 -6.71
N HIS A 138 -7.47 -26.54 -7.17
CA HIS A 138 -8.67 -26.86 -6.40
C HIS A 138 -9.39 -28.08 -6.98
#